data_AF-A0A0C9U0E0-F1
#
_entry.id   AF-A0A0C9U0E0-F1
#
_cell.length_a   1.000
_cell.length_b   1.000
_cell.length_c   1.000
_cell.angle_alpha   90.00
_cell.angle_beta   90.00
_cell.angle_gamma   90.00
#
_symmetry.space_group_name_H-M   'P 1'
#
loop_
_entity.id
_entity.type
_entity.pdbx_description
1 polymer ?
#
loop_
_entity_poly.entity_id
_entity_poly.type
_entity_poly.pdbx_seq_one_letter_code
_entity_poly.pdbx_strand_id
1 'polypeptide(L)'
;MVERVLDVTKGELCWMVGTIYMEMALKPNILEDIGRDFSIAPPPPPTKYRSANDMVVLEDESGRIVLVGDRLKREQFVTGVIMGALGIETPDGEFEVIDVCFADLAPQLQIEAPSSPGSWIALLSGLELSTSHPNSADTEMHLQLIVEHILAESGGLNDQELGSQISRVIIVGNSL
;
A
#
# COMPACT_ATOMS: atom_id res chain seq x y z
N MET A 1 23.87 -16.11 -8.11
CA MET A 1 23.52 -14.71 -7.82
C MET A 1 24.17 -13.89 -8.90
N VAL A 2 23.39 -13.09 -9.62
CA VAL A 2 23.91 -12.07 -10.53
C VAL A 2 23.95 -10.76 -9.75
N GLU A 3 25.05 -10.02 -9.83
CA GLU A 3 25.20 -8.76 -9.08
C GLU A 3 24.32 -7.65 -9.64
N ARG A 4 24.11 -7.62 -10.96
CA ARG A 4 23.32 -6.62 -11.69
C ARG A 4 22.25 -7.27 -12.54
N VAL A 5 21.07 -6.67 -12.66
CA VAL A 5 19.94 -7.24 -13.41
C VAL A 5 20.22 -7.36 -14.91
N LEU A 6 21.16 -6.58 -15.47
CA LEU A 6 21.57 -6.69 -16.87
C LEU A 6 22.71 -7.70 -17.13
N ASP A 7 23.34 -8.25 -16.09
CA ASP A 7 24.43 -9.22 -16.23
C ASP A 7 23.91 -10.67 -16.34
N VAL A 8 22.60 -10.84 -16.57
CA VAL A 8 21.97 -12.15 -16.74
C VAL A 8 22.49 -12.82 -18.01
N THR A 9 22.75 -14.12 -17.92
CA THR A 9 23.23 -14.93 -19.04
C THR A 9 22.11 -15.81 -19.58
N LYS A 10 21.92 -15.75 -20.91
CA LYS A 10 20.87 -16.50 -21.63
C LYS A 10 20.88 -17.99 -21.31
N GLY A 11 19.71 -18.50 -20.91
CA GLY A 11 19.50 -19.92 -20.63
C GLY A 11 20.10 -20.44 -19.33
N GLU A 12 20.73 -19.58 -18.52
CA GLU A 12 21.25 -19.97 -17.20
C GLU A 12 20.25 -19.66 -16.08
N LEU A 13 20.07 -20.62 -15.17
CA LEU A 13 19.28 -20.41 -13.97
C LEU A 13 20.04 -19.50 -13.01
N CYS A 14 19.45 -18.35 -12.70
CA CYS A 14 20.05 -17.38 -11.81
C CYS A 14 19.01 -16.67 -10.97
N TRP A 15 19.49 -15.89 -9.99
CA TRP A 15 18.65 -15.02 -9.20
C TRP A 15 19.31 -13.67 -9.04
N MET A 16 18.48 -12.64 -8.96
CA MET A 16 18.85 -11.23 -8.85
C MET A 16 17.91 -10.52 -7.88
N VAL A 17 18.35 -9.40 -7.31
CA VAL A 17 17.55 -8.55 -6.42
C VAL A 17 17.46 -7.18 -7.05
N GLY A 18 16.26 -6.61 -7.05
CA GLY A 18 16.03 -5.28 -7.60
C GLY A 18 14.73 -4.69 -7.08
N THR A 19 14.41 -3.51 -7.59
CA THR A 19 13.20 -2.78 -7.28
C THR A 19 12.18 -2.99 -8.40
N ILE A 20 10.96 -3.36 -8.04
CA ILE A 20 9.88 -3.51 -9.00
C ILE A 20 9.43 -2.14 -9.50
N TYR A 21 9.30 -2.04 -10.82
CA TYR A 21 8.62 -0.97 -11.51
C TYR A 21 7.45 -1.54 -12.31
N MET A 22 6.25 -1.06 -12.01
CA MET A 22 5.06 -1.36 -12.79
C MET A 22 4.94 -0.34 -13.93
N GLU A 23 5.11 -0.79 -15.17
CA GLU A 23 4.79 -0.01 -16.35
C GLU A 23 3.31 -0.20 -16.69
N MET A 24 2.52 0.84 -16.47
CA MET A 24 1.06 0.75 -16.42
C MET A 24 0.43 1.70 -17.42
N ALA A 25 -0.40 1.17 -18.32
CA ALA A 25 -0.99 1.95 -19.42
C ALA A 25 -1.97 3.02 -18.95
N LEU A 26 -2.63 2.83 -17.80
CA LEU A 26 -3.61 3.78 -17.27
C LEU A 26 -2.98 4.77 -16.27
N LYS A 27 -1.68 4.65 -15.96
CA LYS A 27 -1.01 5.57 -15.03
C LYS A 27 -0.99 6.99 -15.63
N PRO A 28 -1.43 8.02 -14.89
CA PRO A 28 -1.46 9.39 -15.39
C PRO A 28 -0.07 9.87 -15.82
N ASN A 29 0.00 10.57 -16.95
CA ASN A 29 1.22 11.12 -17.50
C ASN A 29 1.13 12.65 -17.55
N ILE A 30 1.91 13.31 -16.70
CA ILE A 30 1.92 14.78 -16.57
C ILE A 30 2.27 15.46 -17.92
N LEU A 31 3.12 14.85 -18.74
CA LEU A 31 3.50 15.43 -20.04
C LEU A 31 2.32 15.39 -21.02
N GLU A 32 1.51 14.34 -21.00
CA GLU A 32 0.28 14.26 -21.80
C GLU A 32 -0.76 15.27 -21.31
N ASP A 33 -0.88 15.45 -20.00
CA ASP A 33 -1.79 16.43 -19.40
C ASP A 33 -1.41 17.87 -19.78
N ILE A 34 -0.12 18.21 -19.82
CA ILE A 34 0.36 19.55 -20.25
C ILE A 34 0.10 19.78 -21.75
N GLY A 35 0.23 18.73 -22.57
CA GLY A 35 0.00 18.81 -24.01
C GLY A 35 -1.48 18.86 -24.40
N ARG A 36 -2.40 18.70 -23.44
CA ARG A 36 -3.84 18.61 -23.68
C ARG A 36 -4.46 19.98 -23.93
N ASP A 37 -5.43 20.03 -24.84
CA ASP A 37 -6.32 21.19 -24.97
C ASP A 37 -7.31 21.21 -23.78
N PHE A 38 -7.10 22.17 -22.86
CA PHE A 38 -7.93 22.39 -21.68
C PHE A 38 -9.35 22.90 -22.00
N SER A 39 -9.68 23.12 -23.28
CA SER A 39 -11.03 23.48 -23.71
C SER A 39 -12.03 22.32 -23.58
N ILE A 40 -11.56 21.08 -23.42
CA ILE A 40 -12.39 19.89 -23.22
C ILE A 40 -12.17 19.38 -21.79
N ALA A 41 -13.27 19.16 -21.06
CA ALA A 41 -13.20 18.56 -19.73
C ALA A 41 -12.51 17.19 -19.78
N PRO A 42 -11.54 16.90 -18.89
CA PRO A 42 -10.90 15.60 -18.85
C PRO A 42 -11.93 14.52 -18.46
N PRO A 43 -11.77 13.28 -18.97
CA PRO A 43 -12.57 12.15 -18.50
C PRO A 43 -12.34 11.98 -17.00
N PRO A 44 -13.34 11.45 -16.27
CA PRO A 44 -13.18 11.15 -14.86
C PRO A 44 -12.02 10.17 -14.67
N PRO A 45 -11.15 10.38 -13.67
CA PRO A 45 -10.05 9.47 -13.41
C PRO A 45 -10.59 8.07 -13.08
N PRO A 46 -9.92 7.00 -13.54
CA PRO A 46 -10.33 5.65 -13.21
C PRO A 46 -10.14 5.39 -11.71
N THR A 47 -10.94 4.50 -11.14
CA THR A 47 -10.84 4.11 -9.71
C THR A 47 -9.54 3.39 -9.39
N LYS A 48 -8.95 2.71 -10.37
CA LYS A 48 -7.67 2.01 -10.28
C LYS A 48 -6.90 2.17 -11.59
N TYR A 49 -5.58 2.22 -11.49
CA TYR A 49 -4.69 2.32 -12.65
C TYR A 49 -4.21 0.97 -13.17
N ARG A 50 -4.51 -0.14 -12.47
CA ARG A 50 -4.08 -1.47 -12.87
C ARG A 50 -4.87 -1.98 -14.06
N SER A 51 -4.19 -2.52 -15.05
CA SER A 51 -4.77 -3.10 -16.26
C SER A 51 -4.16 -4.46 -16.59
N ALA A 52 -4.77 -5.19 -17.53
CA ALA A 52 -4.22 -6.46 -18.03
C ALA A 52 -2.98 -6.26 -18.92
N ASN A 53 -2.71 -5.03 -19.36
CA ASN A 53 -1.60 -4.67 -20.24
C ASN A 53 -0.39 -4.14 -19.45
N ASP A 54 -0.44 -4.21 -18.12
CA ASP A 54 0.65 -3.72 -17.28
C ASP A 54 1.85 -4.69 -17.35
N MET A 55 3.05 -4.14 -17.43
CA MET A 55 4.29 -4.90 -17.42
C MET A 55 4.96 -4.80 -16.05
N VAL A 56 5.50 -5.93 -15.58
CA VAL A 56 6.29 -5.99 -14.36
C VAL A 56 7.76 -5.94 -14.76
N VAL A 57 8.48 -4.93 -14.30
CA VAL A 57 9.89 -4.71 -14.61
C VAL A 57 10.68 -4.76 -13.33
N LEU A 58 11.87 -5.37 -13.35
CA LEU A 58 12.83 -5.31 -12.26
C LEU A 58 13.95 -4.34 -12.62
N GLU A 59 14.23 -3.39 -11.73
CA GLU A 59 15.21 -2.33 -11.93
C GLU A 59 16.30 -2.33 -10.85
N ASP A 60 17.52 -2.01 -11.25
CA ASP A 60 18.65 -1.72 -10.36
C ASP A 60 19.46 -0.53 -10.92
N GLU A 61 20.67 -0.29 -10.41
CA GLU A 61 21.54 0.78 -10.92
C GLU A 61 22.11 0.52 -12.33
N SER A 62 22.06 -0.72 -12.82
CA SER A 62 22.55 -1.12 -14.13
C SER A 62 21.51 -0.93 -15.23
N GLY A 63 20.22 -1.14 -14.91
CA GLY A 63 19.14 -0.99 -15.87
C GLY A 63 17.87 -1.72 -15.48
N ARG A 64 17.19 -2.26 -16.49
CA ARG A 64 15.81 -2.79 -16.37
C ARG A 64 15.68 -4.09 -17.15
N ILE A 65 14.95 -5.05 -16.59
CA ILE A 65 14.58 -6.30 -17.26
C ILE A 65 13.10 -6.60 -17.03
N VAL A 66 12.40 -7.01 -18.10
CA VAL A 66 10.97 -7.34 -18.04
C VAL A 66 10.83 -8.72 -17.41
N LEU A 67 9.98 -8.84 -16.40
CA LEU A 67 9.64 -10.11 -15.77
C LEU A 67 8.41 -10.71 -16.45
N VAL A 68 8.48 -12.00 -16.77
CA VAL A 68 7.37 -12.79 -17.34
C VAL A 68 7.16 -14.09 -16.56
N GLY A 69 6.04 -14.77 -16.81
CA GLY A 69 5.71 -16.07 -16.22
C GLY A 69 4.50 -16.05 -15.28
N ASP A 70 3.93 -17.24 -15.06
CA ASP A 70 2.69 -17.40 -14.28
C ASP A 70 2.86 -17.09 -12.79
N ARG A 71 4.09 -17.17 -12.25
CA ARG A 71 4.37 -16.80 -10.85
C ARG A 71 3.95 -15.36 -10.56
N LEU A 72 4.08 -14.47 -11.54
CA LEU A 72 3.74 -13.05 -11.39
C LEU A 72 2.24 -12.79 -11.21
N LYS A 73 1.40 -13.70 -11.70
CA LYS A 73 -0.07 -13.58 -11.57
C LYS A 73 -0.57 -13.90 -10.16
N ARG A 74 0.23 -14.59 -9.35
CA ARG A 74 -0.11 -14.98 -7.98
C ARG A 74 0.11 -13.85 -6.98
N GLU A 75 0.98 -12.91 -7.32
CA GLU A 75 1.37 -11.81 -6.44
C GLU A 75 0.77 -10.48 -6.90
N GLN A 76 0.55 -9.55 -5.97
CA GLN A 76 0.11 -8.19 -6.28
C GLN A 76 1.28 -7.22 -6.13
N PHE A 77 2.03 -7.04 -7.22
CA PHE A 77 3.12 -6.08 -7.24
C PHE A 77 2.64 -4.63 -7.33
N VAL A 78 3.40 -3.74 -6.70
CA VAL A 78 3.33 -2.29 -6.83
C VAL A 78 4.74 -1.75 -7.05
N THR A 79 4.86 -0.62 -7.74
CA THR A 79 6.16 0.05 -7.94
C THR A 79 6.82 0.38 -6.60
N GLY A 80 8.13 0.14 -6.50
CA GLY A 80 8.95 0.43 -5.31
C GLY A 80 9.18 -0.76 -4.39
N VAL A 81 8.57 -1.93 -4.64
CA VAL A 81 8.83 -3.15 -3.87
C VAL A 81 10.22 -3.70 -4.21
N ILE A 82 11.07 -3.90 -3.20
CA ILE A 82 12.35 -4.59 -3.37
C ILE A 82 12.12 -6.09 -3.20
N MET A 83 12.59 -6.89 -4.14
CA MET A 83 12.47 -8.34 -4.10
C MET A 83 13.59 -9.05 -4.85
N GLY A 84 13.82 -10.31 -4.47
CA GLY A 84 14.60 -11.27 -5.24
C GLY A 84 13.73 -12.02 -6.25
N ALA A 85 14.21 -12.19 -7.47
CA ALA A 85 13.59 -13.01 -8.51
C ALA A 85 14.54 -14.15 -8.90
N LEU A 86 14.04 -15.39 -8.85
CA LEU A 86 14.71 -16.59 -9.36
C LEU A 86 14.09 -16.96 -10.70
N GLY A 87 14.92 -17.18 -11.71
CA GLY A 87 14.44 -17.44 -13.07
C GLY A 87 15.53 -17.64 -14.10
N ILE A 88 15.13 -17.59 -15.35
CA ILE A 88 15.99 -17.79 -16.52
C ILE A 88 15.65 -16.72 -17.56
N GLU A 89 16.67 -16.14 -18.20
CA GLU A 89 16.45 -15.23 -19.32
C GLU A 89 15.94 -15.99 -20.56
N THR A 90 14.85 -15.49 -21.14
CA THR A 90 14.26 -15.99 -22.37
C THR A 90 15.09 -15.54 -23.58
N PRO A 91 14.96 -16.19 -24.74
CA PRO A 91 15.64 -15.74 -25.97
C PRO A 91 15.32 -14.29 -26.36
N ASP A 92 14.14 -13.82 -25.98
CA ASP A 92 13.60 -12.47 -26.26
C ASP A 92 14.16 -11.39 -25.32
N GLY A 93 14.99 -11.77 -24.33
CA GLY A 93 15.60 -10.85 -23.36
C GLY A 93 14.71 -10.50 -22.16
N GLU A 94 13.63 -11.25 -21.97
CA GLU A 94 12.77 -11.18 -20.78
C GLU A 94 13.27 -12.17 -19.73
N PHE A 95 12.80 -12.05 -18.49
CA PHE A 95 13.17 -12.95 -17.40
C PHE A 95 11.96 -13.78 -16.97
N GLU A 96 12.00 -15.08 -17.27
CA GLU A 96 10.96 -16.02 -16.85
C GLU A 96 11.12 -16.35 -15.37
N VAL A 97 10.19 -15.84 -14.55
CA VAL A 97 10.22 -15.96 -13.09
C VAL A 97 9.65 -17.31 -12.65
N ILE A 98 10.51 -18.08 -11.99
CA ILE A 98 10.17 -19.35 -11.35
C ILE A 98 9.65 -19.10 -9.93
N ASP A 99 10.38 -18.27 -9.17
CA ASP A 99 9.98 -17.91 -7.80
C ASP A 99 10.46 -16.51 -7.40
N VAL A 100 9.85 -15.98 -6.33
CA VAL A 100 10.12 -14.65 -5.80
C VAL A 100 10.36 -14.70 -4.29
N CYS A 101 11.21 -13.82 -3.79
CA CYS A 101 11.52 -13.71 -2.37
C CYS A 101 11.44 -12.23 -1.95
N PHE A 102 10.72 -11.95 -0.87
CA PHE A 102 10.59 -10.61 -0.29
C PHE A 102 11.43 -10.47 0.96
N ALA A 103 11.75 -9.24 1.34
CA ALA A 103 12.30 -8.98 2.65
C ALA A 103 11.29 -9.38 3.73
N ASP A 104 11.73 -10.22 4.67
CA ASP A 104 10.92 -10.61 5.82
C ASP A 104 10.86 -9.47 6.85
N LEU A 105 10.03 -9.65 7.88
CA LEU A 105 9.94 -8.72 9.00
C LEU A 105 11.32 -8.56 9.67
N ALA A 106 11.66 -7.30 9.97
CA ALA A 106 12.84 -7.02 10.78
C ALA A 106 12.72 -7.70 12.16
N PRO A 107 13.84 -8.09 12.80
CA PRO A 107 13.81 -8.67 14.13
C PRO A 107 13.00 -7.81 15.11
N GLN A 108 11.96 -8.40 15.71
CA GLN A 108 11.10 -7.72 16.66
C GLN A 108 11.63 -7.90 18.09
N LEU A 109 11.74 -6.79 18.84
CA LEU A 109 12.05 -6.86 20.27
C LEU A 109 10.90 -7.56 21.00
N GLN A 110 11.25 -8.54 21.83
CA GLN A 110 10.27 -9.18 22.70
C GLN A 110 9.82 -8.18 23.77
N ILE A 111 8.51 -7.95 23.83
CA ILE A 111 7.89 -7.12 24.86
C ILE A 111 7.36 -8.07 25.92
N GLU A 112 7.80 -7.89 27.17
CA GLU A 112 7.25 -8.64 28.30
C GLU A 112 5.76 -8.31 28.46
N ALA A 113 4.94 -9.35 28.65
CA ALA A 113 3.53 -9.14 28.91
C ALA A 113 3.36 -8.35 30.22
N PRO A 114 2.53 -7.29 30.24
CA PRO A 114 2.32 -6.51 31.45
C PRO A 114 1.71 -7.38 32.55
N SER A 115 2.13 -7.13 33.80
CA SER A 115 1.67 -7.87 34.99
C SER A 115 0.28 -7.45 35.50
N SER A 116 -0.29 -6.39 34.93
CA SER A 116 -1.60 -5.83 35.27
C SER A 116 -2.50 -5.81 34.03
N PRO A 117 -3.84 -5.79 34.19
CA PRO A 117 -4.74 -5.59 33.05
C PRO A 117 -4.33 -4.33 32.29
N GLY A 118 -4.16 -4.47 30.97
CA GLY A 118 -3.78 -3.38 30.09
C GLY A 118 -4.91 -2.37 29.93
N SER A 119 -4.56 -1.14 29.59
CA SER A 119 -5.51 -0.12 29.15
C SER A 119 -5.77 -0.23 27.64
N TRP A 120 -6.92 0.27 27.20
CA TRP A 120 -7.25 0.37 25.77
C TRP A 120 -6.64 1.63 25.14
N ILE A 121 -6.46 1.56 23.82
CA ILE A 121 -6.09 2.69 22.96
C ILE A 121 -7.17 2.79 21.89
N ALA A 122 -7.80 3.96 21.75
CA ALA A 122 -8.73 4.25 20.67
C ALA A 122 -7.97 4.74 19.44
N LEU A 123 -8.22 4.14 18.28
CA LEU A 123 -7.68 4.57 16.98
C LEU A 123 -8.83 5.15 16.14
N LEU A 124 -8.71 6.40 15.72
CA LEU A 124 -9.70 7.12 14.93
C LEU A 124 -9.09 7.57 13.59
N SER A 125 -9.85 7.64 12.52
CA SER A 125 -9.39 8.17 11.21
C SER A 125 -10.62 8.61 10.40
N GLY A 126 -10.43 9.48 9.41
CA GLY A 126 -11.52 9.84 8.48
C GLY A 126 -12.64 10.59 9.18
N LEU A 127 -12.30 11.54 10.05
CA LEU A 127 -13.29 12.38 10.71
C LEU A 127 -13.90 13.43 9.77
N GLU A 128 -13.15 13.83 8.72
CA GLU A 128 -13.59 14.71 7.63
C GLU A 128 -14.41 15.92 8.13
N LEU A 129 -13.85 16.64 9.12
CA LEU A 129 -14.48 17.78 9.78
C LEU A 129 -14.59 18.98 8.83
N SER A 130 -15.59 18.96 7.96
CA SER A 130 -15.89 20.08 7.07
C SER A 130 -17.36 20.47 7.12
N THR A 131 -17.58 21.77 7.26
CA THR A 131 -18.90 22.41 7.34
C THR A 131 -19.63 22.43 5.99
N SER A 132 -18.95 22.03 4.90
CA SER A 132 -19.48 22.07 3.54
C SER A 132 -19.91 20.69 3.01
N HIS A 133 -19.76 19.62 3.80
CA HIS A 133 -20.28 18.31 3.41
C HIS A 133 -21.80 18.23 3.58
N PRO A 134 -22.53 17.61 2.63
CA PRO A 134 -23.98 17.46 2.70
C PRO A 134 -24.45 16.65 3.93
N ASN A 135 -23.57 15.86 4.54
CA ASN A 135 -23.85 15.02 5.72
C ASN A 135 -23.16 15.53 7.00
N SER A 136 -22.78 16.81 7.08
CA SER A 136 -22.04 17.36 8.22
C SER A 136 -22.74 17.16 9.57
N ALA A 137 -24.07 17.25 9.61
CA ALA A 137 -24.85 17.02 10.83
C ALA A 137 -24.75 15.57 11.36
N ASP A 138 -24.74 14.57 10.46
CA ASP A 138 -24.58 13.16 10.84
C ASP A 138 -23.16 12.91 11.36
N THR A 139 -22.16 13.50 10.72
CA THR A 139 -20.75 13.43 11.16
C THR A 139 -20.57 14.04 12.54
N GLU A 140 -21.12 15.23 12.79
CA GLU A 140 -21.08 15.88 14.12
C GLU A 140 -21.76 15.04 15.20
N MET A 141 -22.90 14.41 14.89
CA MET A 141 -23.58 13.51 15.82
C MET A 141 -22.73 12.26 16.14
N HIS A 142 -22.16 11.60 15.13
CA HIS A 142 -21.31 10.43 15.35
C HIS A 142 -20.06 10.78 16.17
N LEU A 143 -19.46 11.94 15.93
CA LEU A 143 -18.33 12.44 16.70
C LEU A 143 -18.70 12.68 18.16
N GLN A 144 -19.85 13.30 18.41
CA GLN A 144 -20.34 13.52 19.76
C GLN A 144 -20.53 12.19 20.50
N LEU A 145 -21.11 11.18 19.85
CA LEU A 145 -21.26 9.84 20.44
C LEU A 145 -19.92 9.17 20.73
N ILE A 146 -18.93 9.33 19.83
CA ILE A 146 -17.56 8.82 20.05
C ILE A 146 -16.92 9.52 21.25
N VAL A 147 -17.07 10.84 21.37
CA VAL A 147 -16.54 11.62 22.50
C VAL A 147 -17.19 11.16 23.80
N GLU A 148 -18.51 11.05 23.84
CA GLU A 148 -19.24 10.57 25.02
C GLU A 148 -18.83 9.15 25.42
N HIS A 149 -18.57 8.26 24.45
CA HIS A 149 -18.09 6.92 24.73
C HIS A 149 -16.67 6.91 25.30
N ILE A 150 -15.75 7.68 24.72
CA ILE A 150 -14.36 7.80 25.20
C ILE A 150 -14.31 8.44 26.59
N LEU A 151 -15.23 9.36 26.90
CA LEU A 151 -15.36 9.98 28.22
C LEU A 151 -16.10 9.09 29.25
N ALA A 152 -16.54 7.89 28.86
CA ALA A 152 -17.36 7.00 29.69
C ALA A 152 -18.69 7.61 30.14
N GLU A 153 -19.28 8.48 29.30
CA GLU A 153 -20.57 9.15 29.54
C GLU A 153 -21.73 8.52 28.76
N SER A 154 -21.44 7.66 27.78
CA SER A 154 -22.46 6.97 26.97
C SER A 154 -22.90 5.62 27.55
N GLY A 155 -24.15 5.22 27.31
CA GLY A 155 -24.61 3.85 27.51
C GLY A 155 -24.89 3.43 28.96
N GLY A 156 -24.81 2.13 29.24
CA GLY A 156 -25.00 1.56 30.58
C GLY A 156 -23.69 1.40 31.35
N LEU A 157 -23.77 0.89 32.59
CA LEU A 157 -22.59 0.70 33.46
C LEU A 157 -21.46 -0.10 32.80
N ASN A 158 -21.81 -1.11 31.99
CA ASN A 158 -20.82 -1.90 31.26
C ASN A 158 -20.09 -1.09 30.17
N ASP A 159 -20.81 -0.21 29.46
CA ASP A 159 -20.22 0.62 28.40
C ASP A 159 -19.31 1.70 29.01
N GLN A 160 -19.74 2.28 30.15
CA GLN A 160 -18.94 3.24 30.91
C GLN A 160 -17.68 2.59 31.49
N GLU A 161 -17.76 1.34 31.98
CA GLU A 161 -16.58 0.59 32.42
C GLU A 161 -15.57 0.40 31.28
N LEU A 162 -16.03 0.04 30.07
CA LEU A 162 -15.17 -0.08 28.89
C LEU A 162 -14.54 1.26 28.49
N GLY A 163 -15.35 2.32 28.41
CA GLY A 163 -14.87 3.67 28.09
C GLY A 163 -13.80 4.14 29.08
N SER A 164 -14.00 3.88 30.38
CA SER A 164 -13.06 4.28 31.44
C SER A 164 -11.67 3.63 31.34
N GLN A 165 -11.56 2.50 30.63
CA GLN A 165 -10.30 1.80 30.42
C GLN A 165 -9.52 2.35 29.21
N ILE A 166 -10.09 3.26 28.42
CA ILE A 166 -9.40 3.91 27.30
C ILE A 166 -8.41 4.95 27.84
N SER A 167 -7.13 4.69 27.63
CA SER A 167 -6.03 5.53 28.17
C SER A 167 -5.46 6.53 27.16
N ARG A 168 -5.60 6.25 25.86
CA ARG A 168 -5.10 7.11 24.79
C ARG A 168 -6.02 7.07 23.59
N VAL A 169 -6.06 8.19 22.87
CA VAL A 169 -6.70 8.33 21.56
C VAL A 169 -5.62 8.70 20.55
N ILE A 170 -5.59 8.01 19.41
CA ILE A 170 -4.68 8.29 18.30
C ILE A 170 -5.53 8.55 17.06
N ILE A 171 -5.35 9.72 16.43
CA ILE A 171 -6.04 10.07 15.19
C ILE A 171 -5.08 9.84 14.00
N VAL A 172 -5.46 8.94 13.10
CA VAL A 172 -4.67 8.38 12.01
C VAL A 172 -5.11 8.96 10.66
N GLY A 173 -5.00 10.29 10.51
CA GLY A 173 -5.26 10.98 9.24
C GLY A 173 -6.73 11.29 8.92
N ASN A 174 -6.92 12.06 7.84
CA ASN A 174 -8.22 12.54 7.31
C ASN A 174 -9.13 13.16 8.39
N SER A 175 -8.55 14.00 9.25
CA SER A 175 -9.31 14.64 10.34
C SER A 175 -10.13 15.85 9.87
N LEU A 176 -9.71 16.50 8.78
CA LEU A 176 -10.31 17.70 8.20
C LEU A 176 -10.77 17.41 6.78
#